data_AF-A0A7V8YXK0-F1
#
_entry.id   AF-A0A7V8YXK0-F1
#
_cell.length_a   1.000
_cell.length_b   1.000
_cell.length_c   1.000
_cell.angle_alpha   90.00
_cell.angle_beta   90.00
_cell.angle_gamma   90.00
#
_symmetry.space_group_name_H-M   'P 1'
#
loop_
_entity.id
_entity.type
_entity.pdbx_description
1 polymer ?
#
loop_
_entity_poly.entity_id
_entity_poly.type
_entity_poly.pdbx_seq_one_letter_code
_entity_poly.pdbx_strand_id
1 'polypeptide(L)' 'MIDFELTEEHLALQNTVREFVAGEVAPYIKEWDEKSHFERSIFDKM' A
#
# COMPACT_ATOMS: atom_id res chain seq x y z
N MET A 1 16.57 26.97 -3.65
CA MET A 1 15.59 26.41 -2.69
C MET A 1 15.10 25.12 -3.31
N ILE A 2 15.21 23.98 -2.61
CA ILE A 2 14.73 22.69 -3.16
C ILE A 2 13.21 22.66 -2.99
N ASP A 3 12.51 22.30 -4.05
CA ASP A 3 11.06 22.09 -4.04
C ASP A 3 10.76 20.67 -3.55
N PHE A 4 9.89 20.56 -2.53
CA PHE A 4 9.50 19.30 -1.90
C PHE A 4 8.05 18.91 -2.21
N GLU A 5 7.37 19.70 -3.05
CA GLU A 5 6.02 19.37 -3.48
C GLU A 5 6.02 18.12 -4.36
N LEU A 6 4.97 17.31 -4.20
CA LEU A 6 4.75 16.16 -5.06
C LEU A 6 4.27 16.63 -6.43
N THR A 7 4.79 16.01 -7.49
CA THR A 7 4.22 16.18 -8.83
C THR A 7 2.86 15.51 -8.93
N GLU A 8 2.09 15.84 -9.96
CA GLU A 8 0.82 15.17 -10.24
C GLU A 8 0.99 13.66 -10.41
N GLU A 9 2.09 13.22 -11.03
CA GLU A 9 2.42 11.80 -11.19
C GLU A 9 2.69 11.12 -9.84
N HIS A 10 3.42 11.77 -8.93
CA HIS A 10 3.63 11.25 -7.58
C HIS A 10 2.31 11.10 -6.81
N LEU A 11 1.41 12.07 -6.95
CA LEU A 11 0.08 12.02 -6.31
C LEU A 11 -0.77 10.88 -6.89
N ALA A 12 -0.74 10.68 -8.21
CA ALA A 12 -1.44 9.58 -8.87
C ALA A 12 -0.91 8.21 -8.41
N LEU A 13 0.41 8.05 -8.32
CA LEU A 13 1.03 6.84 -7.78
C LEU A 13 0.62 6.60 -6.32
N GLN A 14 0.66 7.64 -5.48
CA GLN A 14 0.24 7.54 -4.08
C GLN A 14 -1.21 7.07 -3.96
N ASN A 15 -2.12 7.62 -4.76
CA ASN A 15 -3.53 7.21 -4.75
C ASN A 15 -3.70 5.74 -5.16
N THR A 16 -2.99 5.32 -6.21
CA THR A 16 -2.99 3.92 -6.66
C THR A 16 -2.55 2.97 -5.54
N VAL A 17 -1.46 3.32 -4.82
CA VAL A 17 -0.98 2.52 -3.68
C VAL A 17 -2.00 2.50 -2.53
N ARG A 18 -2.64 3.63 -2.22
CA ARG A 18 -3.68 3.69 -1.17
C ARG A 18 -4.86 2.78 -1.49
N GLU A 19 -5.32 2.77 -2.73
CA GLU A 19 -6.43 1.92 -3.18
C GLU A 19 -6.07 0.43 -3.09
N PHE A 20 -4.88 0.05 -3.56
CA PHE A 20 -4.38 -1.32 -3.43
C PHE A 20 -4.35 -1.78 -1.98
N VAL A 21 -3.75 -0.97 -1.08
CA VAL A 21 -3.65 -1.30 0.34
C VAL A 21 -5.03 -1.40 0.99
N ALA A 22 -5.98 -0.54 0.62
CA ALA A 22 -7.33 -0.57 1.16
C ALA A 22 -8.10 -1.86 0.81
N GLY A 23 -7.88 -2.42 -0.39
CA GLY A 23 -8.52 -3.65 -0.84
C GLY A 23 -7.79 -4.93 -0.41
N GLU A 24 -6.45 -4.92 -0.50
CA GLU A 24 -5.66 -6.16 -0.43
C GLU A 24 -4.98 -6.37 0.92
N VAL A 25 -4.77 -5.33 1.72
CA VAL A 25 -3.99 -5.40 2.97
C VAL A 25 -4.83 -5.04 4.19
N ALA A 26 -5.49 -3.87 4.17
CA ALA A 26 -6.20 -3.31 5.31
C ALA A 26 -7.27 -4.24 5.93
N PRO A 27 -8.04 -5.03 5.16
CA PRO A 27 -9.04 -5.94 5.74
C PRO A 27 -8.44 -7.08 6.58
N TYR A 28 -7.19 -7.45 6.33
CA TYR A 28 -6.59 -8.69 6.85
C TYR A 28 -5.41 -8.46 7.82
N ILE A 29 -4.81 -7.25 7.80
CA ILE A 29 -3.55 -6.97 8.49
C ILE A 29 -3.60 -7.24 10.00
N LYS A 30 -4.75 -7.04 10.65
CA LYS A 30 -4.91 -7.32 12.08
C LYS A 30 -4.71 -8.81 12.38
N GLU A 31 -5.35 -9.69 11.61
CA GLU A 31 -5.23 -11.14 11.81
C GLU A 31 -3.82 -11.63 11.48
N TRP A 32 -3.21 -11.08 10.42
CA TRP A 32 -1.85 -11.43 10.04
C TRP A 32 -0.83 -11.04 11.10
N ASP A 33 -0.94 -9.84 11.67
CA ASP A 33 -0.09 -9.36 12.75
C ASP A 33 -0.21 -10.24 14.01
N GLU A 34 -1.45 -10.50 14.46
CA GLU A 34 -1.73 -11.38 15.61
C GLU A 34 -1.12 -12.78 15.46
N LYS A 35 -1.04 -13.29 14.23
CA LYS A 35 -0.47 -14.61 13.90
C LYS A 35 1.02 -14.57 13.54
N SER A 36 1.65 -13.40 13.49
CA SER A 36 2.98 -13.22 12.90
C SER A 36 3.09 -13.84 11.50
N HIS A 37 2.01 -13.75 10.72
CA HIS A 37 1.89 -14.32 9.38
C HIS A 37 2.37 -13.32 8.33
N PHE A 38 3.14 -13.81 7.37
CA PHE A 38 3.60 -13.03 6.23
C PHE A 38 2.86 -13.48 4.98
N GLU A 39 1.96 -12.62 4.47
CA GLU A 39 1.15 -12.95 3.30
C GLU A 39 1.92 -12.76 2.00
N ARG A 40 2.42 -13.86 1.42
CA ARG A 40 3.20 -13.85 0.18
C ARG A 40 2.35 -13.59 -1.05
N SER A 41 1.06 -13.92 -1.05
CA SER A 41 0.22 -13.74 -2.23
C SER A 41 0.03 -12.26 -2.61
N ILE A 42 0.35 -11.33 -1.70
CA ILE A 42 0.27 -9.89 -1.98
C ILE A 42 1.22 -9.49 -3.11
N PHE A 43 2.38 -10.14 -3.23
CA PHE A 43 3.33 -9.85 -4.31
C PHE A 43 2.81 -10.25 -5.69
N ASP A 44 1.91 -11.23 -5.77
CA ASP A 44 1.31 -11.64 -7.03
C ASP A 44 0.23 -10.65 -7.51
N LYS A 45 -0.19 -9.73 -6.62
CA LYS A 45 -1.22 -8.71 -6.89
C LYS A 45 -0.64 -7.32 -7.16
N MET A 46 0.67 -7.13 -6.94
CA MET A 46 1.42 -5.91 -7.28
C MET A 46 1.77 -5.91 -8.76
#